data_AF-A0A3L9M2L7-F1
#
_entry.id   AF-A0A3L9M2L7-F1
#
_cell.length_a   1.000
_cell.length_b   1.000
_cell.length_c   1.000
_cell.angle_alpha   90.00
_cell.angle_beta   90.00
_cell.angle_gamma   90.00
#
_symmetry.space_group_name_H-M   'P 1'
#
loop_
_entity.id
_entity.type
_entity.pdbx_description
1 polymer ?
#
loop_
_entity_poly.entity_id
_entity_poly.type
_entity_poly.pdbx_seq_one_letter_code
_entity_poly.pdbx_strand_id
1 'polypeptide(L)'
;MGFLDNLFDSSAALPTEKVSQMLDIDLYWQIIENSLATADTLEQQEEFLIEELKQLTAEDIIGFRLRTEFFMFQSYSSELWCAAAIMNEECDDDGFQNFRLWLISQGKQIFTDAMMDPDNLANYFEEGFNEDDFYEFEIFGTVANESFLQVFNKDIHDYIDYENFEYFEENYPEIDLNWEEDNITTYHAICPRLYTIFIENLTHYEDDDDDDDEDRSDEFDID
;
A
#
# COMPACT_ATOMS: atom_id res chain seq x y z
N MET A 1 27.40 26.93 -6.15
CA MET A 1 26.31 27.86 -5.81
C MET A 1 25.05 27.12 -6.19
N GLY A 2 24.57 26.33 -5.23
CA GLY A 2 23.62 25.25 -5.48
C GLY A 2 22.20 25.81 -5.56
N PHE A 3 21.37 25.18 -6.37
CA PHE A 3 19.92 25.42 -6.42
C PHE A 3 19.24 25.23 -5.05
N LEU A 4 19.95 24.67 -4.07
CA LEU A 4 19.49 24.33 -2.74
C LEU A 4 19.70 25.45 -1.69
N ASP A 5 20.48 26.49 -1.99
CA ASP A 5 20.78 27.55 -0.99
C ASP A 5 19.62 28.55 -0.79
N ASN A 6 18.56 28.49 -1.60
CA ASN A 6 17.39 29.38 -1.52
C ASN A 6 16.14 28.73 -0.89
N LEU A 7 16.19 27.46 -0.46
CA LEU A 7 15.02 26.78 0.15
C LEU A 7 14.90 27.01 1.67
N PHE A 8 15.96 27.49 2.33
CA PHE A 8 16.02 27.54 3.79
C PHE A 8 15.38 28.78 4.44
N ASP A 9 14.75 29.67 3.67
CA ASP A 9 14.08 30.87 4.20
C ASP A 9 12.53 30.79 4.13
N SER A 10 11.95 29.69 3.62
CA SER A 10 10.49 29.49 3.52
C SER A 10 9.92 28.32 4.32
N SER A 11 10.75 27.52 5.00
CA SER A 11 10.37 26.21 5.57
C SER A 11 9.57 26.25 6.89
N ALA A 12 8.85 27.33 7.21
CA ALA A 12 8.22 27.47 8.54
C ALA A 12 6.87 28.19 8.59
N ALA A 13 6.31 28.62 7.45
CA ALA A 13 5.02 29.28 7.45
C ALA A 13 3.90 28.28 7.15
N LEU A 14 2.85 28.30 7.98
CA LEU A 14 1.57 27.67 7.64
C LEU A 14 0.93 28.42 6.46
N PRO A 15 0.17 27.73 5.59
CA PRO A 15 -0.48 28.37 4.48
C PRO A 15 -1.57 29.32 4.99
N THR A 16 -1.75 30.43 4.26
CA THR A 16 -2.74 31.47 4.62
C THR A 16 -4.16 31.11 4.16
N GLU A 17 -4.26 30.26 3.14
CA GLU A 17 -5.50 29.71 2.60
C GLU A 17 -5.43 28.19 2.65
N LYS A 18 -6.57 27.52 2.55
CA LYS A 18 -6.61 26.05 2.45
C LYS A 18 -6.00 25.57 1.12
N VAL A 19 -5.39 24.39 1.14
CA VAL A 19 -4.63 23.82 0.03
C VAL A 19 -5.39 22.65 -0.59
N SER A 20 -5.56 22.67 -1.90
CA SER A 20 -6.08 21.56 -2.74
C SER A 20 -5.07 21.11 -3.79
N GLN A 21 -3.89 21.74 -3.84
CA GLN A 21 -2.85 21.41 -4.80
C GLN A 21 -2.06 20.18 -4.35
N MET A 22 -2.00 19.16 -5.20
CA MET A 22 -1.13 18.00 -5.00
C MET A 22 0.34 18.37 -5.18
N LEU A 23 1.22 17.66 -4.48
CA LEU A 23 2.66 17.73 -4.68
C LEU A 23 3.01 17.37 -6.12
N ASP A 24 4.08 17.95 -6.66
CA ASP A 24 4.62 17.54 -7.96
C ASP A 24 4.85 16.02 -8.00
N ILE A 25 4.46 15.39 -9.12
CA ILE A 25 4.43 13.93 -9.21
C ILE A 25 5.84 13.32 -9.19
N ASP A 26 6.84 13.99 -9.77
CA ASP A 26 8.20 13.45 -9.79
C ASP A 26 8.85 13.59 -8.41
N LEU A 27 8.56 14.69 -7.69
CA LEU A 27 8.98 14.85 -6.30
C LEU A 27 8.30 13.84 -5.36
N TYR A 28 7.01 13.57 -5.54
CA TYR A 28 6.28 12.57 -4.75
C TYR A 28 6.92 11.18 -4.85
N TRP A 29 7.18 10.70 -6.06
CA TRP A 29 7.83 9.42 -6.27
C TRP A 29 9.27 9.41 -5.78
N GLN A 30 10.00 10.52 -5.94
CA GLN A 30 11.36 10.63 -5.42
C GLN A 30 11.43 10.45 -3.89
N ILE A 31 10.48 11.00 -3.13
CA ILE A 31 10.41 10.83 -1.67
C ILE A 31 10.22 9.36 -1.29
N ILE A 32 9.33 8.65 -1.99
CA ILE A 32 9.07 7.22 -1.75
C ILE A 32 10.27 6.36 -2.14
N GLU A 33 10.90 6.66 -3.28
CA GLU A 33 12.08 5.93 -3.75
C GLU A 33 13.30 6.15 -2.84
N ASN A 34 13.45 7.35 -2.27
CA ASN A 34 14.49 7.65 -1.29
C ASN A 34 14.31 6.85 0.01
N SER A 35 13.07 6.70 0.49
CA SER A 35 12.78 5.90 1.69
C SER A 35 13.06 4.41 1.45
N LEU A 36 12.65 3.87 0.31
CA LEU A 36 12.93 2.48 -0.10
C LEU A 36 14.44 2.20 -0.24
N ALA A 37 15.24 3.17 -0.71
CA ALA A 37 16.68 2.99 -0.88
C ALA A 37 17.45 2.88 0.44
N THR A 38 16.82 3.25 1.57
CA THR A 38 17.47 3.35 2.88
C THR A 38 16.84 2.44 3.94
N ALA A 39 15.55 2.14 3.81
CA ALA A 39 14.83 1.23 4.69
C ALA A 39 15.18 -0.23 4.41
N ASP A 40 15.10 -1.06 5.46
CA ASP A 40 15.09 -2.51 5.38
C ASP A 40 13.73 -3.10 5.85
N THR A 41 12.83 -2.27 6.37
CA THR A 41 11.49 -2.66 6.89
C THR A 41 10.46 -1.55 6.65
N LEU A 42 9.16 -1.87 6.76
CA LEU A 42 8.08 -0.86 6.70
C LEU A 42 8.20 0.20 7.81
N GLU A 43 8.51 -0.21 9.05
CA GLU A 43 8.77 0.70 10.17
C GLU A 43 9.90 1.70 9.85
N GLN A 44 11.00 1.22 9.26
CA GLN A 44 12.08 2.12 8.83
C GLN A 44 11.65 3.01 7.67
N GLN A 45 10.88 2.49 6.71
CA GLN A 45 10.37 3.27 5.59
C GLN A 45 9.49 4.43 6.09
N GLU A 46 8.62 4.17 7.07
CA GLU A 46 7.81 5.18 7.75
C GLU A 46 8.70 6.27 8.37
N GLU A 47 9.69 5.90 9.18
CA GLU A 47 10.61 6.85 9.81
C GLU A 47 11.31 7.75 8.78
N PHE A 48 11.80 7.16 7.68
CA PHE A 48 12.44 7.92 6.61
C PHE A 48 11.49 8.87 5.90
N LEU A 49 10.27 8.41 5.58
CA LEU A 49 9.23 9.25 4.97
C LEU A 49 8.91 10.45 5.85
N ILE A 50 8.73 10.23 7.16
CA ILE A 50 8.44 11.31 8.11
C ILE A 50 9.60 12.32 8.15
N GLU A 51 10.85 11.86 8.28
CA GLU A 51 12.00 12.77 8.33
C GLU A 51 12.22 13.55 7.04
N GLU A 52 11.95 12.96 5.88
CA GLU A 52 12.04 13.63 4.58
C GLU A 52 10.93 14.68 4.40
N LEU A 53 9.68 14.32 4.74
CA LEU A 53 8.54 15.23 4.67
C LEU A 53 8.69 16.44 5.60
N LYS A 54 9.30 16.26 6.78
CA LYS A 54 9.58 17.36 7.73
C LYS A 54 10.52 18.44 7.16
N GLN A 55 11.23 18.17 6.07
CA GLN A 55 12.08 19.16 5.39
C GLN A 55 11.33 20.00 4.34
N LEU A 56 10.08 19.64 4.02
CA LEU A 56 9.28 20.31 3.01
C LEU A 56 8.51 21.51 3.57
N THR A 57 7.90 22.30 2.67
CA THR A 57 6.98 23.37 3.07
C THR A 57 5.66 22.79 3.59
N ALA A 58 4.88 23.59 4.33
CA ALA A 58 3.56 23.17 4.80
C ALA A 58 2.64 22.78 3.62
N GLU A 59 2.66 23.57 2.55
CA GLU A 59 1.91 23.27 1.32
C GLU A 59 2.36 21.96 0.66
N ASP A 60 3.67 21.66 0.66
CA ASP A 60 4.19 20.43 0.04
C ASP A 60 3.87 19.17 0.87
N ILE A 61 3.88 19.24 2.20
CA ILE A 61 3.43 18.12 3.06
C ILE A 61 1.93 17.85 2.81
N ILE A 62 1.11 18.91 2.75
CA ILE A 62 -0.31 18.78 2.38
C ILE A 62 -0.43 18.20 0.97
N GLY A 63 0.36 18.70 0.03
CA GLY A 63 0.39 18.20 -1.34
C GLY A 63 0.75 16.73 -1.44
N PHE A 64 1.65 16.22 -0.58
CA PHE A 64 2.00 14.80 -0.53
C PHE A 64 0.78 13.97 -0.11
N ARG A 65 0.09 14.37 0.97
CA ARG A 65 -1.17 13.75 1.41
C ARG A 65 -2.19 13.69 0.28
N LEU A 66 -2.45 14.83 -0.38
CA LEU A 66 -3.40 14.91 -1.48
C LEU A 66 -2.98 14.05 -2.69
N ARG A 67 -1.68 13.94 -2.96
CA ARG A 67 -1.20 13.05 -4.02
C ARG A 67 -1.42 11.57 -3.68
N THR A 68 -1.24 11.18 -2.42
CA THR A 68 -1.59 9.83 -1.94
C THR A 68 -3.08 9.55 -2.11
N GLU A 69 -3.97 10.47 -1.69
CA GLU A 69 -5.43 10.33 -1.90
C GLU A 69 -5.78 10.17 -3.38
N PHE A 70 -5.14 10.94 -4.26
CA PHE A 70 -5.32 10.78 -5.71
C PHE A 70 -4.97 9.36 -6.18
N PHE A 71 -3.83 8.81 -5.75
CA PHE A 71 -3.46 7.45 -6.14
C PHE A 71 -4.35 6.38 -5.51
N MET A 72 -4.80 6.57 -4.27
CA MET A 72 -5.79 5.71 -3.62
C MET A 72 -7.10 5.68 -4.41
N PHE A 73 -7.60 6.84 -4.85
CA PHE A 73 -8.76 6.92 -5.73
C PHE A 73 -8.54 6.19 -7.05
N GLN A 74 -7.39 6.40 -7.72
CA GLN A 74 -7.11 5.76 -9.01
C GLN A 74 -7.00 4.24 -8.91
N SER A 75 -6.49 3.72 -7.78
CA SER A 75 -6.30 2.29 -7.56
C SER A 75 -7.56 1.57 -7.05
N TYR A 76 -8.65 2.28 -6.79
CA TYR A 76 -9.92 1.69 -6.38
C TYR A 76 -10.62 0.98 -7.56
N SER A 77 -10.27 -0.29 -7.79
CA SER A 77 -10.79 -1.12 -8.89
C SER A 77 -11.04 -2.56 -8.46
N SER A 78 -11.98 -3.23 -9.13
CA SER A 78 -12.31 -4.64 -8.86
C SER A 78 -11.11 -5.55 -9.10
N GLU A 79 -10.35 -5.32 -10.16
CA GLU A 79 -9.21 -6.16 -10.54
C GLU A 79 -8.07 -6.06 -9.53
N LEU A 80 -7.77 -4.86 -9.05
CA LEU A 80 -6.73 -4.69 -8.03
C LEU A 80 -7.16 -5.26 -6.68
N TRP A 81 -8.46 -5.20 -6.36
CA TRP A 81 -9.00 -5.87 -5.17
C TRP A 81 -8.86 -7.39 -5.28
N CYS A 82 -9.07 -7.96 -6.47
CA CYS A 82 -8.79 -9.39 -6.68
C CYS A 82 -7.33 -9.74 -6.39
N ALA A 83 -6.38 -8.92 -6.86
CA ALA A 83 -4.96 -9.12 -6.55
C ALA A 83 -4.68 -9.02 -5.03
N ALA A 84 -5.27 -8.05 -4.35
CA ALA A 84 -5.15 -7.92 -2.90
C ALA A 84 -5.70 -9.16 -2.16
N ALA A 85 -6.88 -9.66 -2.55
CA ALA A 85 -7.49 -10.87 -1.99
C ALA A 85 -6.64 -12.13 -2.22
N ILE A 86 -5.93 -12.24 -3.34
CA ILE A 86 -5.02 -13.35 -3.59
C ILE A 86 -3.76 -13.23 -2.72
N MET A 87 -3.17 -12.03 -2.66
CA MET A 87 -1.87 -11.82 -2.01
C MET A 87 -1.95 -11.82 -0.49
N ASN A 88 -3.09 -11.41 0.09
CA ASN A 88 -3.35 -11.39 1.53
C ASN A 88 -4.21 -12.57 2.01
N GLU A 89 -4.50 -13.56 1.15
CA GLU A 89 -5.39 -14.74 1.39
C GLU A 89 -6.87 -14.41 1.68
N GLU A 90 -7.17 -13.20 2.12
CA GLU A 90 -8.48 -12.57 2.24
C GLU A 90 -8.31 -11.05 2.10
N CYS A 91 -9.38 -10.33 1.75
CA CYS A 91 -9.30 -8.87 1.65
C CYS A 91 -10.67 -8.23 1.79
N ASP A 92 -10.96 -7.72 2.98
CA ASP A 92 -12.11 -6.86 3.22
C ASP A 92 -11.82 -5.41 2.79
N ASP A 93 -12.76 -4.50 3.06
CA ASP A 93 -12.62 -3.08 2.69
C ASP A 93 -11.35 -2.46 3.31
N ASP A 94 -11.07 -2.74 4.58
CA ASP A 94 -9.92 -2.17 5.32
C ASP A 94 -8.60 -2.78 4.81
N GLY A 95 -8.56 -4.10 4.61
CA GLY A 95 -7.42 -4.78 3.99
C GLY A 95 -7.14 -4.25 2.59
N PHE A 96 -8.18 -3.93 1.79
CA PHE A 96 -7.98 -3.36 0.46
C PHE A 96 -7.47 -1.91 0.49
N GLN A 97 -7.86 -1.13 1.49
CA GLN A 97 -7.25 0.19 1.73
C GLN A 97 -5.76 0.05 2.08
N ASN A 98 -5.43 -0.83 3.02
CA ASN A 98 -4.06 -1.05 3.47
C ASN A 98 -3.16 -1.59 2.36
N PHE A 99 -3.68 -2.49 1.53
CA PHE A 99 -2.97 -3.01 0.36
C PHE A 99 -2.65 -1.93 -0.66
N ARG A 100 -3.58 -1.01 -0.94
CA ARG A 100 -3.32 0.10 -1.87
C ARG A 100 -2.31 1.09 -1.33
N LEU A 101 -2.31 1.34 -0.01
CA LEU A 101 -1.28 2.15 0.64
C LEU A 101 0.10 1.48 0.53
N TRP A 102 0.18 0.17 0.77
CA TRP A 102 1.38 -0.63 0.54
C TRP A 102 1.85 -0.54 -0.92
N LEU A 103 0.95 -0.72 -1.89
CA LEU A 103 1.28 -0.68 -3.31
C LEU A 103 1.88 0.67 -3.72
N ILE A 104 1.34 1.77 -3.20
CA ILE A 104 1.88 3.11 -3.44
C ILE A 104 3.26 3.26 -2.81
N SER A 105 3.46 2.73 -1.60
CA SER A 105 4.75 2.81 -0.90
C SER A 105 5.86 2.00 -1.57
N GLN A 106 5.54 1.05 -2.45
CA GLN A 106 6.51 0.30 -3.27
C GLN A 106 7.08 1.11 -4.45
N GLY A 107 6.64 2.35 -4.61
CA GLY A 107 7.20 3.29 -5.57
C GLY A 107 6.62 3.17 -6.99
N LYS A 108 7.11 4.05 -7.86
CA LYS A 108 6.45 4.37 -9.13
C LYS A 108 6.32 3.18 -10.07
N GLN A 109 7.38 2.37 -10.18
CA GLN A 109 7.43 1.28 -11.15
C GLN A 109 6.40 0.20 -10.82
N ILE A 110 6.42 -0.31 -9.58
CA ILE A 110 5.52 -1.37 -9.13
C ILE A 110 4.06 -0.87 -9.17
N PHE A 111 3.79 0.34 -8.65
CA PHE A 111 2.46 0.94 -8.73
C PHE A 111 1.97 1.05 -10.18
N THR A 112 2.79 1.57 -11.08
CA THR A 112 2.38 1.76 -12.49
C THR A 112 2.11 0.43 -13.18
N ASP A 113 2.94 -0.58 -12.95
CA ASP A 113 2.77 -1.90 -13.59
C ASP A 113 1.52 -2.62 -13.08
N ALA A 114 1.22 -2.54 -11.77
CA ALA A 114 -0.01 -3.06 -11.19
C ALA A 114 -1.26 -2.33 -11.70
N MET A 115 -1.17 -1.01 -11.90
CA MET A 115 -2.26 -0.22 -12.49
C MET A 115 -2.51 -0.54 -13.97
N MET A 116 -1.53 -1.08 -14.71
CA MET A 116 -1.75 -1.57 -16.08
C MET A 116 -2.44 -2.93 -16.10
N ASP A 117 -2.03 -3.82 -15.20
CA ASP A 117 -2.57 -5.17 -15.02
C ASP A 117 -2.16 -5.66 -13.62
N PRO A 118 -3.10 -5.85 -12.68
CA PRO A 118 -2.80 -6.29 -11.32
C PRO A 118 -2.01 -7.60 -11.25
N ASP A 119 -2.15 -8.49 -12.25
CA ASP A 119 -1.39 -9.75 -12.32
C ASP A 119 0.11 -9.54 -12.56
N ASN A 120 0.54 -8.31 -12.90
CA ASN A 120 1.97 -7.94 -12.96
C ASN A 120 2.65 -8.00 -11.59
N LEU A 121 1.91 -7.92 -10.48
CA LEU A 121 2.46 -8.08 -9.14
C LEU A 121 3.11 -9.45 -8.92
N ALA A 122 2.77 -10.45 -9.74
CA ALA A 122 3.48 -11.73 -9.79
C ALA A 122 4.97 -11.61 -10.20
N ASN A 123 5.44 -10.44 -10.67
CA ASN A 123 6.87 -10.16 -10.86
C ASN A 123 7.56 -9.60 -9.62
N TYR A 124 6.79 -9.10 -8.66
CA TYR A 124 7.24 -8.23 -7.58
C TYR A 124 6.87 -8.73 -6.19
N PHE A 125 6.22 -9.89 -6.06
CA PHE A 125 5.75 -10.39 -4.76
C PHE A 125 6.89 -10.71 -3.76
N GLU A 126 8.12 -10.91 -4.23
CA GLU A 126 9.31 -11.03 -3.38
C GLU A 126 10.04 -9.67 -3.17
N GLU A 127 9.57 -8.61 -3.85
CA GLU A 127 10.12 -7.26 -3.75
C GLU A 127 9.32 -6.43 -2.74
N GLY A 128 10.00 -5.48 -2.10
CA GLY A 128 9.38 -4.63 -1.09
C GLY A 128 9.43 -5.22 0.31
N PHE A 129 8.77 -4.53 1.25
CA PHE A 129 8.60 -5.01 2.62
C PHE A 129 7.15 -5.43 2.82
N ASN A 130 6.95 -6.54 3.52
CA ASN A 130 5.65 -7.02 3.99
C ASN A 130 5.71 -7.17 5.53
N GLU A 131 4.58 -6.97 6.20
CA GLU A 131 4.45 -7.16 7.66
C GLU A 131 3.73 -8.47 7.92
N ASP A 132 4.34 -9.37 8.71
CA ASP A 132 3.76 -10.68 9.04
C ASP A 132 3.25 -11.47 7.82
N ASP A 133 3.96 -11.36 6.69
CA ASP A 133 3.62 -11.94 5.37
C ASP A 133 2.41 -11.30 4.64
N PHE A 134 1.84 -10.21 5.16
CA PHE A 134 0.79 -9.43 4.51
C PHE A 134 1.32 -8.21 3.75
N TYR A 135 0.73 -7.93 2.60
CA TYR A 135 1.07 -6.82 1.72
C TYR A 135 0.28 -5.57 2.11
N GLU A 136 0.49 -5.10 3.34
CA GLU A 136 -0.25 -4.00 3.95
C GLU A 136 0.67 -2.94 4.55
N PHE A 137 0.26 -1.67 4.48
CA PHE A 137 0.99 -0.58 5.10
C PHE A 137 0.07 0.59 5.48
N GLU A 138 -0.85 0.35 6.43
CA GLU A 138 -1.82 1.35 6.93
C GLU A 138 -1.13 2.68 7.30
N ILE A 139 0.01 2.59 7.99
CA ILE A 139 0.70 3.76 8.55
C ILE A 139 1.18 4.73 7.46
N PHE A 140 1.46 4.25 6.24
CA PHE A 140 1.80 5.09 5.08
C PHE A 140 0.74 6.18 4.81
N GLY A 141 -0.54 5.90 5.06
CA GLY A 141 -1.62 6.87 4.91
C GLY A 141 -1.54 8.06 5.87
N THR A 142 -0.73 7.95 6.93
CA THR A 142 -0.65 8.93 8.01
C THR A 142 0.65 9.71 8.09
N VAL A 143 1.71 9.30 7.36
CA VAL A 143 3.05 9.91 7.44
C VAL A 143 3.06 11.43 7.20
N ALA A 144 2.21 11.92 6.30
CA ALA A 144 2.07 13.36 6.05
C ALA A 144 1.40 14.08 7.21
N ASN A 145 0.38 13.47 7.83
CA ASN A 145 -0.33 14.04 8.98
C ASN A 145 0.61 14.13 10.18
N GLU A 146 1.37 13.05 10.42
CA GLU A 146 2.37 13.02 11.48
C GLU A 146 3.47 14.05 11.26
N SER A 147 4.04 14.10 10.05
CA SER A 147 5.08 15.09 9.71
C SER A 147 4.59 16.52 9.93
N PHE A 148 3.38 16.84 9.46
CA PHE A 148 2.77 18.16 9.63
C PHE A 148 2.54 18.50 11.12
N LEU A 149 2.06 17.54 11.89
CA LEU A 149 1.88 17.69 13.34
C LEU A 149 3.22 17.93 14.04
N GLN A 150 4.28 17.19 13.71
CA GLN A 150 5.59 17.34 14.33
C GLN A 150 6.23 18.71 14.03
N VAL A 151 6.08 19.24 12.81
CA VAL A 151 6.69 20.52 12.41
C VAL A 151 5.88 21.72 12.91
N PHE A 152 4.56 21.69 12.72
CA PHE A 152 3.70 22.86 12.93
C PHE A 152 2.88 22.79 14.22
N ASN A 153 2.82 21.62 14.88
CA ASN A 153 1.96 21.36 16.03
C ASN A 153 0.49 21.74 15.76
N LYS A 154 0.03 21.31 14.58
CA LYS A 154 -1.31 21.55 14.03
C LYS A 154 -1.83 20.30 13.36
N ASP A 155 -3.15 20.21 13.29
CA ASP A 155 -3.82 19.19 12.50
C ASP A 155 -3.79 19.61 11.02
N ILE A 156 -3.28 18.74 10.15
CA ILE A 156 -3.22 18.95 8.70
C ILE A 156 -4.62 19.15 8.09
N HIS A 157 -5.65 18.53 8.68
CA HIS A 157 -7.02 18.60 8.18
C HIS A 157 -7.58 20.03 8.21
N ASP A 158 -7.09 20.89 9.12
CA ASP A 158 -7.50 22.30 9.19
C ASP A 158 -7.05 23.12 7.95
N TYR A 159 -6.05 22.63 7.21
CA TYR A 159 -5.41 23.33 6.10
C TYR A 159 -5.72 22.73 4.73
N ILE A 160 -6.51 21.66 4.67
CA ILE A 160 -6.94 21.04 3.41
C ILE A 160 -8.24 21.71 2.90
N ASP A 161 -8.25 21.99 1.60
CA ASP A 161 -9.41 22.51 0.87
C ASP A 161 -10.25 21.36 0.28
N TYR A 162 -11.06 20.74 1.13
CA TYR A 162 -11.98 19.66 0.76
C TYR A 162 -13.05 20.07 -0.26
N GLU A 163 -13.33 21.37 -0.43
CA GLU A 163 -14.32 21.82 -1.41
C GLU A 163 -13.79 21.75 -2.85
N ASN A 164 -12.46 21.84 -3.03
CA ASN A 164 -11.82 21.88 -4.34
C ASN A 164 -10.91 20.67 -4.62
N PHE A 165 -10.97 19.64 -3.78
CA PHE A 165 -10.26 18.37 -4.00
C PHE A 165 -11.25 17.19 -3.96
N GLU A 166 -11.31 16.42 -5.04
CA GLU A 166 -12.39 15.46 -5.28
C GLU A 166 -12.02 13.99 -5.04
N TYR A 167 -10.75 13.67 -4.78
CA TYR A 167 -10.26 12.28 -4.75
C TYR A 167 -10.35 11.60 -3.38
N PHE A 168 -11.08 12.17 -2.43
CA PHE A 168 -11.30 11.52 -1.14
C PHE A 168 -12.24 10.30 -1.26
N GLU A 169 -12.15 9.42 -0.27
CA GLU A 169 -12.91 8.17 -0.18
C GLU A 169 -14.42 8.35 -0.39
N GLU A 170 -15.01 9.45 0.09
CA GLU A 170 -16.45 9.68 -0.08
C GLU A 170 -16.90 9.83 -1.54
N ASN A 171 -15.96 10.05 -2.46
CA ASN A 171 -16.20 10.19 -3.88
C ASN A 171 -15.76 8.97 -4.70
N TYR A 172 -15.31 7.89 -4.06
CA TYR A 172 -14.91 6.68 -4.78
C TYR A 172 -16.06 6.15 -5.66
N PRO A 173 -15.75 5.68 -6.88
CA PRO A 173 -16.77 5.08 -7.74
C PRO A 173 -17.32 3.81 -7.08
N GLU A 174 -18.60 3.51 -7.32
CA GLU A 174 -19.14 2.19 -6.98
C GLU A 174 -18.37 1.11 -7.77
N ILE A 175 -17.83 0.12 -7.07
CA ILE A 175 -17.19 -1.04 -7.68
C ILE A 175 -18.22 -2.17 -7.80
N ASP A 176 -18.33 -2.73 -9.01
CA ASP A 176 -19.03 -3.99 -9.27
C ASP A 176 -17.97 -5.08 -9.42
N LEU A 177 -17.96 -6.06 -8.51
CA LEU A 177 -16.95 -7.11 -8.53
C LEU A 177 -17.18 -8.06 -9.70
N ASN A 178 -16.15 -8.27 -10.53
CA ASN A 178 -16.18 -9.24 -11.62
C ASN A 178 -15.63 -10.63 -11.21
N TRP A 179 -15.46 -10.84 -9.91
CA TRP A 179 -15.04 -12.05 -9.23
C TRP A 179 -15.87 -12.25 -7.95
N GLU A 180 -15.78 -13.42 -7.33
CA GLU A 180 -16.61 -13.83 -6.19
C GLU A 180 -15.71 -14.24 -5.01
N GLU A 181 -15.79 -13.51 -3.89
CA GLU A 181 -15.01 -13.78 -2.65
C GLU A 181 -15.15 -15.24 -2.18
N ASP A 182 -16.37 -15.77 -2.15
CA ASP A 182 -16.67 -17.14 -1.71
C ASP A 182 -16.28 -18.22 -2.76
N ASN A 183 -15.70 -17.82 -3.89
CA ASN A 183 -15.36 -18.71 -4.99
C ASN A 183 -14.00 -18.34 -5.59
N ILE A 184 -12.97 -18.79 -4.88
CA ILE A 184 -11.55 -18.60 -5.20
C ILE A 184 -11.19 -18.94 -6.66
N THR A 185 -11.91 -19.86 -7.32
CA THR A 185 -11.63 -20.19 -8.72
C THR A 185 -11.88 -19.04 -9.69
N THR A 186 -12.70 -18.06 -9.30
CA THR A 186 -12.95 -16.85 -10.09
C THR A 186 -11.73 -15.93 -10.12
N TYR A 187 -10.84 -16.03 -9.12
CA TYR A 187 -9.65 -15.18 -9.01
C TYR A 187 -8.67 -15.44 -10.16
N HIS A 188 -8.54 -16.71 -10.56
CA HIS A 188 -7.69 -17.12 -11.70
C HIS A 188 -8.11 -16.43 -13.02
N ALA A 189 -9.38 -16.05 -13.18
CA ALA A 189 -9.83 -15.34 -14.40
C ALA A 189 -9.33 -13.89 -14.45
N ILE A 190 -9.02 -13.29 -13.30
CA ILE A 190 -8.55 -11.91 -13.17
C ILE A 190 -7.02 -11.87 -13.08
N CYS A 191 -6.45 -12.63 -12.15
CA CYS A 191 -5.01 -12.64 -11.86
C CYS A 191 -4.45 -14.08 -11.90
N PRO A 192 -4.29 -14.69 -13.09
CA PRO A 192 -3.89 -16.09 -13.21
C PRO A 192 -2.48 -16.38 -12.66
N ARG A 193 -1.53 -15.46 -12.78
CA ARG A 193 -0.15 -15.69 -12.30
C ARG A 193 -0.08 -15.59 -10.79
N LEU A 194 -0.71 -14.57 -10.20
CA LEU A 194 -0.83 -14.47 -8.75
C LEU A 194 -1.56 -15.69 -8.18
N TYR A 195 -2.65 -16.12 -8.82
CA TYR A 195 -3.39 -17.32 -8.42
C TYR A 195 -2.49 -18.56 -8.36
N THR A 196 -1.69 -18.82 -9.40
CA THR A 196 -0.74 -19.95 -9.39
C THR A 196 0.28 -19.82 -8.25
N ILE A 197 0.79 -18.63 -7.98
CA ILE A 197 1.81 -18.40 -6.94
C ILE A 197 1.25 -18.63 -5.53
N PHE A 198 0.10 -18.01 -5.22
CA PHE A 198 -0.42 -17.93 -3.85
C PHE A 198 -1.46 -19.00 -3.51
N ILE A 199 -2.10 -19.62 -4.50
CA ILE A 199 -3.19 -20.57 -4.23
C ILE A 199 -2.81 -21.97 -4.68
N GLU A 200 -2.41 -22.14 -5.95
CA GLU A 200 -2.07 -23.48 -6.47
C GLU A 200 -0.80 -24.05 -5.82
N ASN A 201 0.25 -23.24 -5.64
CA ASN A 201 1.52 -23.74 -5.08
C ASN A 201 1.47 -23.96 -3.55
N LEU A 202 0.57 -23.28 -2.83
CA LEU A 202 0.41 -23.44 -1.37
C LEU A 202 -0.44 -24.65 -1.00
N THR A 203 -1.48 -24.97 -1.79
CA THR A 203 -2.32 -26.18 -1.58
C THR A 203 -1.56 -27.50 -1.75
N HIS A 204 -0.37 -27.51 -2.36
CA HIS A 204 0.46 -28.72 -2.48
C HIS A 204 1.26 -29.08 -1.23
N TYR A 205 1.26 -28.24 -0.18
CA TYR A 205 1.95 -28.53 1.07
C TYR A 205 1.03 -29.04 2.19
N GLU A 206 -0.27 -28.76 2.14
CA GLU A 206 -1.22 -29.21 3.18
C GLU A 206 -1.71 -30.65 2.95
N ASP A 207 -1.67 -31.17 1.72
CA ASP A 207 -2.06 -32.54 1.40
C ASP A 207 -1.01 -33.60 1.81
N ASP A 208 0.23 -33.20 2.15
CA ASP A 208 1.34 -34.11 2.47
C ASP A 208 1.48 -34.41 3.98
N ASP A 209 0.74 -33.72 4.87
CA ASP A 209 0.86 -33.85 6.34
C ASP A 209 -0.24 -34.74 6.99
N ASP A 210 -1.19 -35.27 6.22
CA ASP A 210 -2.34 -36.05 6.74
C ASP A 210 -2.15 -37.59 6.73
N ASP A 211 -0.96 -38.11 6.43
CA ASP A 211 -0.74 -39.55 6.16
C ASP A 211 0.08 -40.32 7.24
N ASP A 212 0.16 -39.85 8.49
CA ASP A 212 0.97 -40.50 9.54
C ASP A 212 0.22 -40.82 10.86
N ASP A 213 -1.10 -41.05 10.80
CA ASP A 213 -1.87 -41.52 11.95
C ASP A 213 -2.87 -42.63 11.59
N GLU A 214 -2.40 -43.77 11.07
CA GLU A 214 -3.14 -45.02 11.27
C GLU A 214 -2.25 -46.27 11.32
N ASP A 215 -2.54 -47.07 12.34
CA ASP A 215 -2.32 -48.51 12.45
C ASP A 215 -1.07 -49.04 13.18
N ARG A 216 -1.15 -49.03 14.53
CA ARG A 216 -0.67 -50.17 15.32
C ARG A 216 -1.44 -50.37 16.62
N SER A 217 -2.68 -50.85 16.48
CA SER A 217 -3.33 -51.63 17.53
C SER A 217 -3.43 -53.10 17.13
N ASP A 218 -2.90 -53.94 18.02
CA ASP A 218 -3.24 -55.34 18.27
C ASP A 218 -2.78 -56.44 17.30
N GLU A 219 -1.76 -57.20 17.74
CA GLU A 219 -1.98 -58.65 17.89
C GLU A 219 -1.16 -59.19 19.08
N PHE A 220 -1.89 -59.57 20.13
CA PHE A 220 -1.43 -60.53 21.12
C PHE A 220 -1.18 -61.87 20.43
N ASP A 221 -0.03 -62.50 20.67
CA ASP A 221 -0.05 -63.96 20.79
C ASP A 221 1.06 -64.51 21.70
N ILE A 222 0.66 -65.56 22.40
CA ILE A 222 1.28 -66.24 23.53
C ILE A 222 2.26 -67.30 23.02
N ASP A 223 3.43 -67.42 23.67
CA ASP A 223 4.00 -68.71 24.11
C ASP A 223 5.05 -68.52 25.23
#